data_AF-A0A9D5Y9C7-F1
#
_entry.id   AF-A0A9D5Y9C7-F1
#
_cell.length_a   1.000
_cell.length_b   1.000
_cell.length_c   1.000
_cell.angle_alpha   90.00
_cell.angle_beta   90.00
_cell.angle_gamma   90.00
#
_symmetry.space_group_name_H-M   'P 1'
#
loop_
_entity.id
_entity.type
_entity.pdbx_description
1 polymer ?
#
loop_
_entity_poly.entity_id
_entity_poly.type
_entity_poly.pdbx_seq_one_letter_code
_entity_poly.pdbx_strand_id
1 'polypeptide(L)' 'KQYPTFIDETAELYDKIAISAGARGCQLILSPQHLMEYVGAQPCDIAR' A
#
# COMPACT_ATOMS: atom_id res chain seq x y z
N LYS A 1 13.40 7.42 5.49
CA LYS A 1 13.08 8.71 4.83
C LYS A 1 11.69 8.58 4.24
N GLN A 2 10.83 9.58 4.40
CA GLN A 2 9.53 9.60 3.73
C GLN A 2 9.75 10.05 2.28
N TYR A 3 9.33 9.22 1.34
CA TYR A 3 9.37 9.51 -0.08
C TYR A 3 7.94 9.67 -0.59
N PRO A 4 7.72 10.46 -1.66
CA PRO A 4 6.44 10.46 -2.35
C PRO A 4 6.05 9.02 -2.70
N THR A 5 4.87 8.61 -2.25
CA THR A 5 4.38 7.24 -2.40
C THR A 5 3.06 7.28 -3.15
N PHE A 6 2.94 6.45 -4.18
CA PHE A 6 1.73 6.28 -4.97
C PHE A 6 1.30 4.84 -4.86
N ILE A 7 0.01 4.61 -4.65
CA ILE A 7 -0.58 3.28 -4.56
C ILE A 7 -1.68 3.20 -5.61
N ASP A 8 -1.81 2.05 -6.26
CA ASP A 8 -2.85 1.85 -7.26
C ASP A 8 -4.25 1.97 -6.63
N GLU A 9 -5.15 2.71 -7.27
CA GLU A 9 -6.49 3.00 -6.73
C GLU A 9 -7.33 1.73 -6.52
N THR A 10 -7.06 0.65 -7.27
CA THR A 10 -7.78 -0.62 -7.09
C THR A 10 -7.53 -1.26 -5.72
N ALA A 11 -6.49 -0.86 -4.99
CA ALA A 11 -6.25 -1.32 -3.61
C ALA A 11 -7.44 -1.00 -2.69
N GLU A 12 -8.19 0.07 -2.94
CA GLU A 12 -9.36 0.46 -2.13
C GLU A 12 -10.52 -0.53 -2.22
N LEU A 13 -10.55 -1.40 -3.23
CA LEU A 13 -11.57 -2.42 -3.43
C LEU A 13 -11.47 -3.60 -2.46
N TYR A 14 -10.41 -3.65 -1.64
CA TYR A 14 -10.10 -4.77 -0.74
C TYR A 14 -10.01 -4.32 0.72
N ASP A 15 -10.55 -5.15 1.63
CA ASP A 15 -10.44 -4.90 3.08
C ASP A 15 -8.98 -4.93 3.57
N LYS A 16 -8.15 -5.77 2.94
CA LYS A 16 -6.72 -5.96 3.26
C LYS A 16 -5.91 -6.24 2.00
N ILE A 17 -4.68 -5.73 1.99
CA ILE A 17 -3.67 -6.01 0.97
C ILE A 17 -2.42 -6.61 1.60
N ALA A 18 -1.63 -7.35 0.82
CA ALA A 18 -0.34 -7.89 1.23
C ALA A 18 0.80 -7.10 0.56
N ILE A 19 1.78 -6.66 1.35
CA ILE A 19 2.99 -5.98 0.85
C ILE A 19 4.26 -6.61 1.44
N SER A 20 5.40 -6.39 0.78
CA SER A 20 6.71 -6.76 1.32
C SER A 20 6.95 -6.09 2.68
N ALA A 21 7.33 -6.90 3.67
CA ALA A 21 7.71 -6.40 5.00
C ALA A 21 9.15 -5.88 5.07
N GLY A 22 9.89 -5.87 3.96
CA GLY A 22 11.32 -5.49 3.94
C GLY A 22 12.28 -6.60 4.37
N ALA A 23 11.79 -7.82 4.62
CA ALA A 23 12.59 -9.00 4.94
C ALA A 23 12.14 -10.22 4.12
N ARG A 24 13.09 -11.08 3.73
CA ARG A 24 12.80 -12.28 2.92
C ARG A 24 11.89 -13.23 3.71
N GLY A 25 10.82 -13.70 3.06
CA GLY A 25 9.86 -14.61 3.66
C GLY A 25 8.82 -13.93 4.56
N CYS A 26 8.78 -12.58 4.62
CA CYS A 26 7.83 -11.84 5.44
C CYS A 26 6.90 -10.97 4.58
N GLN A 27 5.63 -10.88 4.99
CA GLN A 27 4.60 -10.03 4.39
C GLN A 27 3.86 -9.26 5.48
N LEU A 28 3.45 -8.04 5.18
CA LEU A 28 2.51 -7.28 6.00
C LEU A 28 1.13 -7.37 5.36
N ILE A 29 0.12 -7.77 6.14
CA ILE A 29 -1.28 -7.86 5.71
C ILE A 29 -2.08 -6.85 6.53
N LEU A 30 -2.54 -5.78 5.90
CA LEU A 30 -3.16 -4.64 6.56
C LEU A 30 -4.18 -3.94 5.65
N SER A 31 -4.99 -3.06 6.26
CA SER A 31 -5.91 -2.20 5.50
C SER A 31 -5.11 -1.27 4.57
N PRO A 32 -5.52 -1.14 3.29
CA PRO A 32 -4.89 -0.21 2.36
C PRO A 32 -5.08 1.24 2.81
N GLN A 33 -6.22 1.59 3.40
CA GLN A 33 -6.49 2.93 3.94
C GLN A 33 -5.52 3.29 5.06
N HIS A 34 -5.33 2.40 6.05
CA HIS A 34 -4.35 2.64 7.12
C HIS A 34 -2.92 2.75 6.59
N LEU A 35 -2.55 1.96 5.57
CA LEU A 35 -1.24 2.07 4.94
C LEU A 35 -1.06 3.44 4.26
N MET A 36 -2.06 3.86 3.46
CA MET A 36 -2.03 5.14 2.75
C MET A 36 -1.92 6.32 3.71
N GLU A 37 -2.69 6.32 4.79
CA GLU A 37 -2.60 7.33 5.86
C GLU A 37 -1.22 7.36 6.52
N TYR A 38 -0.69 6.18 6.86
CA TYR A 38 0.59 6.08 7.56
C TYR A 38 1.77 6.59 6.73
N VAL A 39 1.77 6.35 5.41
CA VAL A 39 2.87 6.75 4.52
C VAL A 39 2.59 8.06 3.76
N GLY A 40 1.39 8.63 3.87
CA GLY A 40 0.96 9.78 3.08
C GLY A 40 0.89 9.46 1.57
N ALA A 41 0.38 8.28 1.22
CA ALA A 41 0.29 7.86 -0.18
C ALA A 41 -0.85 8.56 -0.92
N GLN A 42 -0.65 8.77 -2.22
CA GLN A 42 -1.69 9.24 -3.14
C GLN A 42 -2.23 8.04 -3.96
N PRO A 43 -3.56 7.78 -3.96
CA PRO A 43 -4.17 6.78 -4.83
C PRO A 43 -4.17 7.28 -6.28
N CYS A 44 -3.80 6.42 -7.24
CA CYS A 44 -3.76 6.73 -8.67
C CYS A 44 -4.06 5.48 -9.52
N ASP A 45 -4.64 5.65 -10.70
CA ASP A 45 -4.69 4.60 -11.74
C ASP A 45 -3.31 4.43 -12.39
N ILE A 46 -2.56 3.40 -11.99
CA ILE A 46 -1.17 3.17 -12.42
C ILE A 46 -0.87 1.73 -12.85
N ALA A 47 -1.73 0.76 -12.51
CA ALA A 47 -1.66 -0.62 -12.95
C ALA A 47 -2.47 -0.87 -14.24
N ARG A 48 -2.21 -1.99 -14.92
CA ARG A 48 -2.90 -2.42 -16.15
C ARG A 48 -3.42 -3.84 -16.04
#